data_AF-A0A959P8U8-F1
#
_entry.id   AF-A0A959P8U8-F1
#
_cell.length_a   1.000
_cell.length_b   1.000
_cell.length_c   1.000
_cell.angle_alpha   90.00
_cell.angle_beta   90.00
_cell.angle_gamma   90.00
#
_symmetry.space_group_name_H-M   'P 1'
#
loop_
_entity.id
_entity.type
_entity.pdbx_description
1 polymer ?
#
loop_
_entity_poly.entity_id
_entity_poly.type
_entity_poly.pdbx_seq_one_letter_code
_entity_poly.pdbx_strand_id
1 'polypeptide(L)'
;CESVSRSPDEGDFVYDELTTEDVWEHSIIVNCTPLGMYPQIDAAPDIPYESITPEHVLYDMIYNPAETVFLKHGRKRGATTINGLQMLERQAEESWKIWNK
;
A
#
# COMPACT_ATOMS: atom_id res chain seq x y z
N CYS A 1 8.07 10.19 6.92
CA CYS A 1 7.01 9.47 6.17
C CYS A 1 6.71 10.38 5.01
N GLU A 2 7.07 9.95 3.82
CA GLU A 2 6.89 10.71 2.59
C GLU A 2 5.65 10.19 1.87
N SER A 3 4.94 11.08 1.20
CA SER A 3 3.66 10.83 0.56
C SER A 3 3.74 11.01 -0.94
N VAL A 4 3.07 10.13 -1.69
CA VAL A 4 3.02 10.18 -3.14
C VAL A 4 1.58 10.46 -3.57
N SER A 5 1.39 11.51 -4.37
CA SER A 5 0.09 11.90 -4.88
C SER A 5 0.09 12.03 -6.41
N ARG A 6 -1.10 12.00 -7.01
CA ARG A 6 -1.27 12.38 -8.43
C ARG A 6 -1.30 13.89 -8.62
N SER A 7 -1.59 14.62 -7.55
CA SER A 7 -1.67 16.08 -7.53
C SER A 7 -0.42 16.64 -6.85
N PRO A 8 0.36 17.52 -7.51
CA PRO A 8 1.57 18.10 -6.92
C PRO A 8 1.33 18.85 -5.60
N ASP A 9 0.10 19.35 -5.39
CA ASP A 9 -0.27 20.12 -4.19
C ASP A 9 -0.64 19.23 -2.97
N GLU A 10 -0.74 17.91 -3.15
CA GLU A 10 -1.28 16.98 -2.13
C GLU A 10 -0.29 15.90 -1.67
N GLY A 11 1.01 16.00 -2.02
CA GLY A 11 2.03 15.04 -1.61
C GLY A 11 3.45 15.59 -1.71
N ASP A 12 4.40 14.82 -1.18
CA ASP A 12 5.83 15.15 -1.25
C ASP A 12 6.40 14.82 -2.65
N PHE A 13 5.84 13.79 -3.31
CA PHE A 13 6.21 13.34 -4.65
C PHE A 13 4.99 13.17 -5.54
N VAL A 14 5.20 13.29 -6.85
CA VAL A 14 4.29 12.74 -7.86
C VAL A 14 4.82 11.41 -8.40
N TYR A 15 3.90 10.54 -8.83
CA TYR A 15 4.25 9.19 -9.31
C TYR A 15 5.30 9.21 -10.43
N ASP A 16 5.20 10.14 -11.38
CA ASP A 16 6.11 10.26 -12.52
C ASP A 16 7.55 10.66 -12.13
N GLU A 17 7.74 11.19 -10.92
CA GLU A 17 9.03 11.64 -10.40
C GLU A 17 9.72 10.57 -9.53
N LEU A 18 9.02 9.48 -9.20
CA LEU A 18 9.59 8.42 -8.38
C LEU A 18 10.74 7.69 -9.09
N THR A 19 11.86 7.63 -8.40
CA THR A 19 13.05 6.91 -8.83
C THR A 19 13.15 5.56 -8.12
N THR A 20 14.03 4.70 -8.63
CA THR A 20 14.35 3.42 -7.96
C THR A 20 14.99 3.63 -6.59
N GLU A 21 15.73 4.74 -6.41
CA GLU A 21 16.38 5.10 -5.14
C GLU A 21 15.33 5.42 -4.08
N ASP A 22 14.30 6.21 -4.45
CA ASP A 22 13.22 6.57 -3.53
C ASP A 22 12.53 5.32 -2.97
N VAL A 23 12.25 4.33 -3.81
CA VAL A 23 11.68 3.05 -3.35
C VAL A 23 12.67 2.30 -2.46
N TRP A 24 13.95 2.24 -2.84
CA TRP A 24 14.97 1.48 -2.12
C TRP A 24 15.23 2.03 -0.70
N GLU A 25 15.21 3.35 -0.54
CA GLU A 25 15.36 4.02 0.76
C GLU A 25 14.15 3.78 1.69
N HIS A 26 13.01 3.34 1.15
CA HIS A 26 11.76 3.16 1.87
C HIS A 26 11.42 1.68 2.10
N SER A 27 11.89 1.13 3.23
CA SER A 27 11.62 -0.27 3.58
C SER A 27 10.14 -0.61 3.82
N ILE A 28 9.26 0.38 4.03
CA ILE A 28 7.82 0.17 4.19
C ILE A 28 7.07 1.06 3.22
N ILE A 29 6.25 0.45 2.37
CA ILE A 29 5.45 1.13 1.35
C ILE A 29 3.98 0.81 1.61
N VAL A 30 3.16 1.85 1.79
CA VAL A 30 1.74 1.70 2.13
C VAL A 30 0.86 2.24 0.99
N ASN A 31 0.03 1.39 0.39
CA ASN A 31 -1.01 1.83 -0.54
C ASN A 31 -2.25 2.28 0.24
N CYS A 32 -2.48 3.59 0.28
CA CYS A 32 -3.67 4.21 0.86
C CYS A 32 -4.70 4.64 -0.21
N THR A 33 -4.51 4.26 -1.46
CA THR A 33 -5.39 4.62 -2.59
C THR A 33 -6.37 3.48 -2.89
N PRO A 34 -7.49 3.73 -3.60
CA PRO A 34 -8.41 2.67 -4.00
C PRO A 34 -7.92 1.85 -5.22
N LEU A 35 -6.71 2.06 -5.72
CA LEU A 35 -6.19 1.34 -6.89
C LEU A 35 -6.01 -0.15 -6.58
N GLY A 36 -6.66 -1.00 -7.37
CA GLY A 36 -6.67 -2.45 -7.16
C GLY A 36 -7.85 -2.96 -6.32
N MET A 37 -8.73 -2.07 -5.85
CA MET A 37 -9.94 -2.42 -5.13
C MET A 37 -11.02 -2.94 -6.09
N TYR A 38 -11.81 -3.92 -5.65
CA TYR A 38 -12.98 -4.38 -6.40
C TYR A 38 -13.92 -3.20 -6.75
N PRO A 39 -14.41 -3.09 -7.99
CA PRO A 39 -14.29 -4.05 -9.10
C PRO A 39 -13.05 -3.87 -9.98
N GLN A 40 -12.29 -2.78 -9.83
CA GLN A 40 -11.13 -2.44 -10.66
C GLN A 40 -9.85 -3.07 -10.11
N ILE A 41 -9.78 -4.40 -10.18
CA ILE A 41 -8.74 -5.20 -9.52
C ILE A 41 -7.39 -5.22 -10.24
N ASP A 42 -7.33 -4.76 -11.49
CA ASP A 42 -6.13 -4.82 -12.32
C ASP A 42 -5.23 -3.57 -12.19
N ALA A 43 -5.67 -2.57 -11.42
CA ALA A 43 -4.90 -1.35 -11.18
C ALA A 43 -3.97 -1.49 -9.96
N ALA A 44 -2.89 -0.71 -9.95
CA ALA A 44 -1.99 -0.55 -8.81
C ALA A 44 -1.33 0.83 -8.88
N PRO A 45 -0.76 1.34 -7.76
CA PRO A 45 0.07 2.53 -7.77
C PRO A 45 1.26 2.36 -8.74
N ASP A 46 1.58 3.39 -9.51
CA ASP A 46 2.67 3.33 -10.50
C ASP A 46 4.00 3.69 -9.84
N ILE A 47 4.65 2.69 -9.24
CA ILE A 47 5.95 2.84 -8.58
C ILE A 47 7.00 1.97 -9.29
N PRO A 48 8.30 2.30 -9.19
CA PRO A 48 9.39 1.47 -9.71
C PRO A 48 9.48 0.10 -9.00
N TYR A 49 8.60 -0.85 -9.33
CA TYR A 49 8.50 -2.11 -8.61
C TYR A 49 9.80 -2.93 -8.67
N GLU A 50 10.63 -2.77 -9.71
CA GLU A 50 11.92 -3.42 -9.89
C GLU A 50 12.93 -3.20 -8.74
N SER A 51 12.82 -2.11 -7.99
CA SER A 51 13.68 -1.86 -6.83
C SER A 51 13.18 -2.49 -5.54
N ILE A 52 12.00 -3.12 -5.55
CA ILE A 52 11.50 -3.88 -4.39
C ILE A 52 12.38 -5.10 -4.15
N THR A 53 12.82 -5.25 -2.91
CA THR A 53 13.65 -6.34 -2.41
C THR A 53 12.93 -7.11 -1.29
N PRO A 54 13.47 -8.26 -0.84
CA PRO A 54 12.95 -8.98 0.34
C PRO A 54 12.96 -8.20 1.66
N GLU A 55 13.70 -7.09 1.73
CA GLU A 55 13.75 -6.22 2.91
C GLU A 55 12.54 -5.29 3.01
N HIS A 56 11.76 -5.18 1.93
CA HIS A 56 10.58 -4.32 1.88
C HIS A 56 9.35 -5.00 2.50
N VAL A 57 8.48 -4.15 3.06
CA VAL A 57 7.12 -4.47 3.46
C VAL A 57 6.16 -3.65 2.61
N LEU A 58 5.33 -4.33 1.83
CA LEU A 58 4.21 -3.70 1.11
C LEU A 58 2.93 -3.92 1.91
N TYR A 59 2.31 -2.83 2.33
CA TYR A 59 1.04 -2.85 3.06
C TYR A 59 -0.04 -2.18 2.22
N ASP A 60 -1.07 -2.93 1.84
CA ASP A 60 -2.24 -2.38 1.17
C ASP A 60 -3.40 -2.20 2.15
N MET A 61 -4.02 -1.02 2.15
CA MET A 61 -5.24 -0.75 2.93
C MET A 61 -6.47 -1.48 2.36
N ILE A 62 -6.37 -1.99 1.13
CA ILE A 62 -7.42 -2.77 0.48
C ILE A 62 -7.47 -4.18 1.09
N TYR A 63 -8.69 -4.65 1.37
CA TYR A 63 -8.98 -6.01 1.82
C TYR A 63 -9.85 -6.82 0.83
N ASN A 64 -10.40 -6.16 -0.20
CA ASN A 64 -11.16 -6.81 -1.27
C ASN A 64 -10.70 -6.30 -2.65
N PRO A 65 -9.99 -7.13 -3.44
CA PRO A 65 -9.62 -8.52 -3.19
C PRO A 65 -8.60 -8.66 -2.04
N ALA A 66 -8.48 -9.87 -1.48
CA ALA A 66 -7.51 -10.16 -0.41
C ALA A 66 -6.05 -9.95 -0.87
N GLU A 67 -5.81 -9.97 -2.18
CA GLU A 67 -4.51 -9.79 -2.79
C GLU A 67 -4.62 -8.93 -4.06
N THR A 68 -4.20 -7.67 -3.96
CA THR A 68 -4.17 -6.69 -5.05
C THR A 68 -2.97 -6.89 -5.98
N VAL A 69 -2.97 -6.24 -7.14
CA VAL A 69 -1.82 -6.24 -8.07
C VAL A 69 -0.56 -5.67 -7.41
N PHE A 70 -0.71 -4.63 -6.57
CA PHE A 70 0.36 -4.07 -5.74
C PHE A 70 1.03 -5.15 -4.87
N LEU A 71 0.23 -5.91 -4.11
CA LEU A 71 0.75 -7.00 -3.26
C LEU A 71 1.34 -8.15 -4.10
N LYS A 72 0.76 -8.49 -5.25
CA LYS A 72 1.33 -9.48 -6.17
C LYS A 72 2.73 -9.10 -6.65
N HIS A 73 2.93 -7.83 -6.99
CA HIS A 73 4.24 -7.33 -7.42
C HIS A 73 5.30 -7.40 -6.32
N GLY A 74 4.92 -7.08 -5.07
CA GLY A 74 5.80 -7.23 -3.90
C GLY A 74 6.17 -8.68 -3.65
N ARG A 75 5.17 -9.58 -3.59
CA ARG A 75 5.42 -10.99 -3.32
C ARG A 75 6.28 -11.65 -4.38
N LYS A 76 6.08 -11.30 -5.66
CA LYS A 76 6.91 -11.80 -6.77
C LYS A 76 8.40 -11.48 -6.57
N ARG A 77 8.73 -10.44 -5.80
CA ARG A 77 10.09 -9.98 -5.50
C ARG A 77 10.58 -10.38 -4.11
N GLY A 78 9.80 -11.17 -3.39
CA GLY A 78 10.14 -11.68 -2.06
C GLY A 78 9.86 -10.72 -0.91
N ALA A 79 9.21 -9.57 -1.18
CA ALA A 79 8.82 -8.64 -0.13
C ALA A 79 7.73 -9.24 0.78
N THR A 80 7.70 -8.78 2.03
CA THR A 80 6.59 -9.08 2.93
C THR A 80 5.35 -8.31 2.47
N THR A 81 4.19 -8.97 2.45
CA THR A 81 2.94 -8.38 1.95
C THR A 81 1.84 -8.49 3.00
N ILE A 82 1.14 -7.38 3.25
CA ILE A 82 0.07 -7.27 4.25
C ILE A 82 -1.13 -6.59 3.59
N ASN A 83 -2.34 -7.07 3.82
CA ASN A 83 -3.58 -6.45 3.33
C ASN A 83 -4.36 -5.77 4.46
N GLY A 84 -5.43 -5.04 4.11
CA GLY A 84 -6.16 -4.19 5.05
C GLY A 84 -7.09 -4.93 6.01
N LEU A 85 -7.23 -6.26 5.92
CA LEU A 85 -8.26 -6.99 6.66
C LEU A 85 -8.05 -6.89 8.17
N GLN A 86 -6.82 -7.12 8.64
CA GLN A 86 -6.51 -7.04 10.07
C GLN A 86 -6.72 -5.62 10.62
N MET A 87 -6.47 -4.59 9.80
CA MET A 87 -6.75 -3.22 10.19
C MET A 87 -8.26 -3.00 10.37
N LEU A 88 -9.09 -3.46 9.43
CA LEU A 88 -10.54 -3.36 9.53
C LEU A 88 -11.09 -4.04 10.79
N GLU A 89 -10.63 -5.26 11.08
CA GLU A 89 -11.02 -6.01 12.28
C GLU A 89 -10.65 -5.26 13.55
N ARG A 90 -9.40 -4.79 13.66
CA ARG A 90 -8.92 -4.04 14.84
C ARG A 90 -9.68 -2.73 15.02
N GLN A 91 -9.99 -2.01 13.94
CA GLN A 91 -10.79 -0.80 14.00
C GLN A 91 -12.19 -1.07 14.57
N ALA A 92 -12.82 -2.19 14.18
CA ALA A 92 -14.11 -2.61 14.70
C ALA A 92 -14.03 -2.96 16.20
N GLU A 93 -13.00 -3.70 16.62
CA GLU A 93 -12.78 -4.07 18.02
C GLU A 93 -12.56 -2.84 18.92
N GLU A 94 -11.72 -1.88 18.50
CA GLU A 94 -11.47 -0.66 19.28
C GLU A 94 -12.72 0.22 19.36
N SER A 95 -13.48 0.32 18.27
CA SER A 95 -14.77 1.03 18.28
C SER A 95 -15.74 0.37 19.26
N TRP A 96 -15.85 -0.96 19.25
CA TRP A 96 -16.70 -1.70 20.16
C TRP A 96 -16.35 -1.46 21.64
N LYS A 97 -15.05 -1.40 21.97
CA LYS A 97 -14.58 -1.08 23.33
C LYS A 97 -14.97 0.32 23.78
N ILE A 98 -15.03 1.30 22.88
CA ILE A 98 -15.44 2.67 23.20
C ILE A 98 -16.94 2.73 23.49
N TRP A 99 -17.76 2.05 22.69
CA TRP A 99 -19.23 2.09 22.81
C TRP A 99 -19.77 1.34 24.05
N ASN A 100 -19.02 0.37 24.56
CA ASN A 100 -19.41 -0.43 25.73
C ASN A 100 -18.72 0.03 27.04
N LYS A 101 -18.24 1.28 27.10
CA LYS A 101 -17.82 1.94 28.35
C LYS A 101 -19.00 2.72 28.94
#